data_AF-A0A252EC91-F1
#
_entry.id   AF-A0A252EC91-F1
#
_cell.length_a   1.000
_cell.length_b   1.000
_cell.length_c   1.000
_cell.angle_alpha   90.00
_cell.angle_beta   90.00
_cell.angle_gamma   90.00
#
_symmetry.space_group_name_H-M   'P 1'
#
loop_
_entity.id
_entity.type
_entity.pdbx_description
1 polymer ?
#
loop_
_entity_poly.entity_id
_entity_poly.type
_entity_poly.pdbx_seq_one_letter_code
_entity_poly.pdbx_strand_id
1 'polypeptide(L)'
;MEPKQLSEELRKGKNPHMSRRRAIIGLSMVGGSMGQLVTLYQTGIISHLPDPPIPIFDADKVDASNYAYSRFNSPDGPIMVLTYALTGWLAAAGGLDRARRNPLLPIAMGVKILLDTAISAKLAQEEWSENKAFCEYCQVATVCSIASLVLAVPEVVTAIRTLLGKQDKNTAASNSTQ
;
A
#
# COMPACT_ATOMS: atom_id res chain seq x y z
N MET A 1 5.42 -10.81 -21.77
CA MET A 1 6.71 -10.89 -21.03
C MET A 1 6.83 -12.32 -20.55
N GLU A 2 7.98 -12.95 -20.77
CA GLU A 2 8.19 -14.34 -20.36
C GLU A 2 8.29 -14.46 -18.84
N PRO A 3 7.65 -15.48 -18.21
CA PRO A 3 7.70 -15.68 -16.75
C PRO A 3 9.12 -15.80 -16.19
N LYS A 4 10.03 -16.45 -16.95
CA LYS A 4 11.45 -16.59 -16.56
C LYS A 4 12.14 -15.23 -16.49
N GLN A 5 11.91 -14.37 -17.48
CA GLN A 5 12.44 -13.01 -17.51
C GLN A 5 11.92 -12.20 -16.33
N LEU A 6 10.63 -12.27 -16.03
CA LEU A 6 10.05 -11.57 -14.87
C LEU A 6 10.68 -12.03 -13.55
N SER A 7 10.87 -13.34 -13.37
CA SER A 7 11.52 -13.91 -12.18
C SER A 7 12.95 -13.40 -12.00
N GLU A 8 13.75 -13.38 -13.07
CA GLU A 8 15.12 -12.86 -13.04
C GLU A 8 15.15 -11.35 -12.76
N GLU A 9 14.29 -10.58 -13.42
CA GLU A 9 14.19 -9.14 -13.21
C GLU A 9 13.80 -8.78 -11.77
N LEU A 10 12.81 -9.46 -11.19
CA LEU A 10 12.38 -9.22 -9.80
C LEU A 10 13.45 -9.60 -8.77
N ARG A 11 14.11 -10.75 -8.95
CA ARG A 11 15.08 -11.29 -7.98
C ARG A 11 16.46 -10.68 -8.09
N LYS A 12 16.92 -10.42 -9.31
CA LYS A 12 18.33 -10.07 -9.61
C LYS A 12 18.48 -8.70 -10.27
N GLY A 13 17.41 -8.16 -10.85
CA GLY A 13 17.45 -6.87 -11.52
C GLY A 13 17.93 -5.75 -10.59
N LYS A 14 18.77 -4.86 -11.13
CA LYS A 14 19.36 -3.72 -10.43
C LYS A 14 19.01 -2.43 -11.16
N ASN A 15 18.06 -1.69 -10.64
CA ASN A 15 17.82 -0.29 -10.99
C ASN A 15 17.17 0.45 -9.80
N PRO A 16 17.18 1.79 -9.77
CA PRO A 16 16.60 2.54 -8.65
C PRO A 16 15.10 2.28 -8.43
N HIS A 17 14.33 2.05 -9.49
CA HIS A 17 12.90 1.73 -9.37
C HIS A 17 12.66 0.37 -8.69
N MET A 18 13.45 -0.64 -9.02
CA MET A 18 13.36 -1.98 -8.45
C MET A 18 13.71 -1.99 -6.97
N SER A 19 14.73 -1.23 -6.55
CA SER A 19 15.08 -1.09 -5.13
C SER A 19 13.92 -0.47 -4.33
N ARG A 20 13.30 0.60 -4.84
CA ARG A 20 12.12 1.23 -4.21
C ARG A 20 10.92 0.28 -4.18
N ARG A 21 10.68 -0.48 -5.25
CA ARG A 21 9.62 -1.49 -5.31
C ARG A 21 9.83 -2.60 -4.28
N ARG A 22 11.05 -3.10 -4.10
CA ARG A 22 11.36 -4.08 -3.05
C ARG A 22 11.11 -3.52 -1.66
N ALA A 23 11.42 -2.24 -1.42
CA ALA A 23 11.07 -1.59 -0.17
C ALA A 23 9.55 -1.48 0.00
N ILE A 24 8.79 -1.07 -1.02
CA ILE A 24 7.31 -1.06 -0.96
C ILE A 24 6.74 -2.46 -0.69
N ILE A 25 7.29 -3.51 -1.31
CA ILE A 25 6.89 -4.90 -1.04
C ILE A 25 7.18 -5.24 0.43
N GLY A 26 8.37 -4.91 0.94
CA GLY A 26 8.74 -5.13 2.34
C GLY A 26 7.81 -4.40 3.32
N LEU A 27 7.54 -3.12 3.09
CA LEU A 27 6.58 -2.33 3.85
C LEU A 27 5.16 -2.93 3.78
N SER A 28 4.78 -3.48 2.63
CA SER A 28 3.49 -4.17 2.48
C SER A 28 3.43 -5.46 3.30
N MET A 29 4.54 -6.20 3.41
CA MET A 29 4.59 -7.38 4.28
C MET A 29 4.47 -6.98 5.74
N VAL A 30 5.18 -5.91 6.17
CA VAL A 30 5.09 -5.39 7.54
C VAL A 30 3.66 -4.95 7.87
N GLY A 31 3.06 -4.07 7.05
CA GLY A 31 1.68 -3.62 7.26
C GLY A 31 0.66 -4.75 7.21
N GLY A 32 0.84 -5.72 6.31
CA GLY A 32 0.02 -6.92 6.24
C GLY A 32 0.12 -7.79 7.51
N SER A 33 1.32 -7.97 8.06
CA SER A 33 1.51 -8.68 9.34
C SER A 33 0.88 -7.96 10.52
N MET A 34 0.90 -6.62 10.56
CA MET A 34 0.15 -5.87 11.57
C MET A 34 -1.35 -6.19 11.47
N GLY A 35 -1.89 -6.25 10.24
CA GLY A 35 -3.30 -6.60 10.02
C GLY A 35 -3.64 -8.03 10.41
N GLN A 36 -2.69 -8.96 10.26
CA GLN A 36 -2.87 -10.33 10.73
C GLN A 36 -2.98 -10.38 12.26
N LEU A 37 -2.12 -9.66 12.99
CA LEU A 37 -2.18 -9.60 14.45
C LEU A 37 -3.50 -9.00 14.95
N VAL A 38 -3.89 -7.85 14.38
CA VAL A 38 -5.18 -7.20 14.67
C VAL A 38 -6.35 -8.15 14.35
N THR A 39 -6.28 -8.90 13.24
CA THR A 39 -7.30 -9.90 12.89
C THR A 39 -7.41 -10.99 13.95
N LEU A 40 -6.29 -11.51 14.45
CA LEU A 40 -6.29 -12.54 15.49
C LEU A 40 -6.97 -12.02 16.76
N TYR A 41 -6.73 -10.75 17.11
CA TYR A 41 -7.37 -10.10 18.25
C TYR A 41 -8.87 -9.90 18.03
N GLN A 42 -9.27 -9.27 16.92
CA GLN A 42 -10.67 -8.93 16.62
C GLN A 42 -11.58 -10.15 16.42
N THR A 43 -10.99 -11.30 16.09
CA THR A 43 -11.71 -12.59 15.97
C THR A 43 -11.68 -13.42 17.25
N GLY A 44 -11.00 -12.94 18.30
CA GLY A 44 -10.91 -13.60 19.60
C GLY A 44 -9.98 -14.81 19.63
N ILE A 45 -9.11 -14.99 18.64
CA ILE A 45 -8.08 -16.05 18.65
C ILE A 45 -7.01 -15.73 19.70
N ILE A 46 -6.67 -14.44 19.86
CA ILE A 46 -5.87 -13.92 20.97
C ILE A 46 -6.72 -12.94 21.77
N SER A 47 -6.44 -12.84 23.07
CA SER A 47 -7.22 -12.02 24.00
C SER A 47 -6.65 -10.62 24.22
N HIS A 48 -5.42 -10.37 23.78
CA HIS A 48 -4.68 -9.12 24.02
C HIS A 48 -3.61 -8.95 22.95
N LEU A 49 -3.41 -7.73 22.50
CA LEU A 49 -2.27 -7.34 21.67
C LEU A 49 -1.11 -6.83 22.55
N PRO A 50 0.14 -7.22 22.29
CA PRO A 50 1.27 -6.77 23.09
C PRO A 50 1.58 -5.28 22.86
N ASP A 51 0.97 -4.43 23.67
CA ASP A 51 1.09 -2.98 23.57
C ASP A 51 2.36 -2.44 24.29
N PRO A 52 2.98 -1.36 23.78
CA PRO A 52 4.01 -0.63 24.50
C PRO A 52 3.46 -0.06 25.82
N PRO A 53 4.24 -0.03 26.92
CA PRO A 53 3.77 0.46 28.22
C PRO A 53 3.74 2.00 28.26
N ILE A 54 2.96 2.62 27.37
CA ILE A 54 2.80 4.07 27.24
C ILE A 54 1.29 4.37 27.22
N PRO A 55 0.77 5.24 28.09
CA PRO A 55 -0.68 5.43 28.30
C PRO A 55 -1.51 5.89 27.08
N ILE A 56 -0.87 6.30 25.99
CA ILE A 56 -1.53 6.73 24.75
C ILE A 56 -1.73 5.58 23.77
N PHE A 57 -1.07 4.44 23.98
CA PHE A 57 -1.21 3.23 23.16
C PHE A 57 -2.04 2.21 23.92
N ASP A 58 -3.19 1.87 23.34
CA ASP A 58 -4.14 0.89 23.87
C ASP A 58 -4.83 0.28 22.65
N ALA A 59 -4.15 -0.69 22.03
CA ALA A 59 -4.61 -1.31 20.79
C ALA A 59 -5.89 -2.11 21.06
N ASP A 60 -5.98 -2.77 22.21
CA ASP A 60 -7.18 -3.49 22.64
C ASP A 60 -8.42 -2.60 22.63
N LYS A 61 -8.34 -1.41 23.24
CA LYS A 61 -9.46 -0.46 23.26
C LYS A 61 -9.85 0.02 21.87
N VAL A 62 -8.87 0.28 21.01
CA VAL A 62 -9.10 0.78 19.65
C VAL A 62 -9.68 -0.31 18.75
N ASP A 63 -9.08 -1.50 18.75
CA ASP A 63 -9.43 -2.60 17.86
C ASP A 63 -10.70 -3.33 18.29
N ALA A 64 -11.13 -3.18 19.55
CA ALA A 64 -12.44 -3.61 20.04
C ALA A 64 -13.56 -2.55 19.93
N SER A 65 -13.26 -1.37 19.38
CA SER A 65 -14.24 -0.27 19.28
C SER A 65 -15.32 -0.51 18.22
N ASN A 66 -16.46 0.18 18.32
CA ASN A 66 -17.54 0.10 17.32
C ASN A 66 -17.05 0.44 15.90
N TYR A 67 -16.09 1.37 15.80
CA TYR A 67 -15.51 1.77 14.53
C TYR A 67 -14.81 0.60 13.82
N ALA A 68 -14.04 -0.19 14.57
CA ALA A 68 -13.27 -1.33 14.05
C ALA A 68 -14.15 -2.42 13.38
N TYR A 69 -15.45 -2.44 13.72
CA TYR A 69 -16.44 -3.36 13.13
C TYR A 69 -17.46 -2.65 12.22
N SER A 70 -17.42 -1.33 12.13
CA SER A 70 -18.44 -0.52 11.44
C SER A 70 -18.44 -0.74 9.92
N ARG A 71 -17.28 -1.10 9.35
CA ARG A 71 -17.15 -1.25 7.90
C ARG A 71 -17.67 -2.62 7.48
N PHE A 72 -18.77 -2.61 6.73
CA PHE A 72 -19.44 -3.83 6.24
C PHE A 72 -19.87 -4.80 7.35
N ASN A 73 -20.06 -4.32 8.59
CA ASN A 73 -20.34 -5.16 9.74
C ASN A 73 -19.29 -6.28 9.92
N SER A 74 -18.04 -5.93 9.69
CA SER A 74 -16.90 -6.86 9.68
C SER A 74 -15.68 -6.20 10.33
N PRO A 75 -14.79 -6.99 10.97
CA PRO A 75 -13.54 -6.47 11.50
C PRO A 75 -12.68 -5.86 10.39
N ASP A 76 -11.98 -4.76 10.69
CA ASP A 76 -11.13 -4.04 9.75
C ASP A 76 -9.74 -4.69 9.56
N GLY A 77 -9.26 -5.50 10.50
CA GLY A 77 -8.00 -6.25 10.41
C GLY A 77 -7.86 -7.04 9.11
N PRO A 78 -8.82 -7.91 8.73
CA PRO A 78 -8.78 -8.63 7.45
C PRO A 78 -8.75 -7.73 6.21
N ILE A 79 -9.45 -6.59 6.27
CA ILE A 79 -9.46 -5.59 5.20
C ILE A 79 -8.07 -4.96 5.05
N MET A 80 -7.39 -4.70 6.17
CA MET A 80 -6.01 -4.22 6.18
C MET A 80 -5.06 -5.24 5.53
N VAL A 81 -5.17 -6.53 5.88
CA VAL A 81 -4.37 -7.60 5.26
C VAL A 81 -4.56 -7.63 3.74
N LEU A 82 -5.81 -7.61 3.27
CA LEU A 82 -6.14 -7.61 1.85
C LEU A 82 -5.56 -6.40 1.12
N THR A 83 -5.69 -5.23 1.74
CA THR A 83 -5.21 -3.95 1.20
C THR A 83 -3.70 -3.98 0.99
N TYR A 84 -2.94 -4.47 1.97
CA TYR A 84 -1.49 -4.59 1.86
C TYR A 84 -1.05 -5.68 0.90
N ALA A 85 -1.76 -6.82 0.86
CA ALA A 85 -1.50 -7.87 -0.13
C ALA A 85 -1.68 -7.33 -1.56
N LEU A 86 -2.72 -6.54 -1.80
CA LEU A 86 -2.97 -5.90 -3.10
C LEU A 86 -1.87 -4.92 -3.48
N THR A 87 -1.41 -4.08 -2.53
CA THR A 87 -0.30 -3.15 -2.75
C THR A 87 1.01 -3.89 -3.03
N GLY A 88 1.31 -4.95 -2.27
CA GLY A 88 2.48 -5.80 -2.48
C GLY A 88 2.44 -6.49 -3.85
N TRP A 89 1.28 -6.99 -4.28
CA TRP A 89 1.08 -7.57 -5.61
C TRP A 89 1.30 -6.55 -6.73
N LEU A 90 0.70 -5.36 -6.63
CA LEU A 90 0.91 -4.28 -7.60
C LEU A 90 2.38 -3.86 -7.66
N ALA A 91 3.09 -3.82 -6.52
CA ALA A 91 4.52 -3.53 -6.49
C ALA A 91 5.38 -4.66 -7.10
N ALA A 92 4.96 -5.92 -6.96
CA ALA A 92 5.64 -7.08 -7.55
C ALA A 92 5.33 -7.28 -9.04
N ALA A 93 4.22 -6.75 -9.54
CA ALA A 93 3.81 -6.94 -10.93
C ALA A 93 4.70 -6.17 -11.93
N GLY A 94 5.07 -6.82 -13.03
CA GLY A 94 5.81 -6.21 -14.14
C GLY A 94 7.33 -6.10 -13.91
N GLY A 95 8.06 -6.06 -15.03
CA GLY A 95 9.53 -6.06 -15.05
C GLY A 95 10.20 -4.72 -14.71
N LEU A 96 11.51 -4.64 -14.93
CA LEU A 96 12.38 -3.49 -14.60
C LEU A 96 11.92 -2.19 -15.26
N ASP A 97 11.58 -2.26 -16.55
CA ASP A 97 11.12 -1.10 -17.34
C ASP A 97 9.58 -0.99 -17.41
N ARG A 98 8.86 -1.44 -16.38
CA ARG A 98 7.39 -1.40 -16.41
C ARG A 98 6.83 0.02 -16.54
N ALA A 99 7.48 1.04 -15.97
CA ALA A 99 7.06 2.44 -16.13
C ALA A 99 7.05 2.92 -17.58
N ARG A 100 7.90 2.36 -18.44
CA ARG A 100 7.96 2.71 -19.87
C ARG A 100 7.10 1.79 -20.74
N ARG A 101 7.12 0.49 -20.45
CA ARG A 101 6.41 -0.54 -21.24
C ARG A 101 4.92 -0.60 -20.92
N ASN A 102 4.55 -0.50 -19.65
CA ASN A 102 3.18 -0.56 -19.16
C ASN A 102 2.95 0.51 -18.07
N PRO A 103 2.82 1.79 -18.45
CA PRO A 103 2.70 2.90 -17.51
C PRO A 103 1.44 2.84 -16.63
N LEU A 104 0.39 2.12 -17.06
CA LEU A 104 -0.85 1.99 -16.28
C LEU A 104 -0.60 1.26 -14.95
N LEU A 105 0.35 0.33 -14.92
CA LEU A 105 0.60 -0.48 -13.73
C LEU A 105 1.24 0.33 -12.58
N PRO A 106 2.32 1.11 -12.78
CA PRO A 106 2.80 2.01 -11.74
C PRO A 106 1.79 3.10 -11.35
N ILE A 107 0.98 3.60 -12.28
CA ILE A 107 -0.07 4.58 -11.97
C ILE A 107 -1.11 3.95 -11.04
N ALA A 108 -1.61 2.75 -11.35
CA ALA A 108 -2.56 2.03 -10.50
C ALA A 108 -1.98 1.78 -9.10
N MET A 109 -0.70 1.37 -9.01
CA MET A 109 -0.01 1.24 -7.74
C MET A 109 0.05 2.56 -6.96
N GLY A 110 0.40 3.67 -7.64
CA GLY A 110 0.46 4.99 -7.02
C GLY A 110 -0.89 5.47 -6.49
N VAL A 111 -1.96 5.31 -7.28
CA VAL A 111 -3.33 5.62 -6.86
C VAL A 111 -3.73 4.79 -5.65
N LYS A 112 -3.45 3.48 -5.66
CA LYS A 112 -3.76 2.58 -4.54
C LYS A 112 -3.06 3.02 -3.26
N ILE A 113 -1.75 3.27 -3.31
CA ILE A 113 -0.97 3.71 -2.14
C ILE A 113 -1.46 5.08 -1.63
N LEU A 114 -1.85 5.98 -2.52
CA LEU A 114 -2.44 7.26 -2.14
C LEU A 114 -3.76 7.07 -1.36
N LEU A 115 -4.64 6.19 -1.86
CA LEU A 115 -5.89 5.85 -1.17
C LEU A 115 -5.63 5.20 0.19
N ASP A 116 -4.68 4.26 0.26
CA ASP A 116 -4.27 3.62 1.52
C ASP A 116 -3.79 4.64 2.54
N THR A 117 -2.94 5.58 2.09
CA THR A 117 -2.43 6.66 2.94
C THR A 117 -3.56 7.57 3.45
N ALA A 118 -4.51 7.92 2.59
CA ALA A 118 -5.64 8.75 2.97
C ALA A 118 -6.58 8.05 3.97
N ILE A 119 -6.85 6.76 3.76
CA ILE A 119 -7.67 5.94 4.66
C ILE A 119 -6.97 5.78 6.02
N SER A 120 -5.67 5.45 6.04
CA SER A 120 -4.90 5.31 7.27
C SER A 120 -4.82 6.63 8.06
N ALA A 121 -4.63 7.77 7.38
CA ALA A 121 -4.61 9.08 8.03
C ALA A 121 -5.97 9.43 8.65
N LYS A 122 -7.07 9.10 7.97
CA LYS A 122 -8.42 9.29 8.49
C LYS A 122 -8.66 8.39 9.72
N LEU A 123 -8.23 7.14 9.66
CA LEU A 123 -8.36 6.18 10.76
C LEU A 123 -7.60 6.68 12.00
N ALA A 124 -6.35 7.13 11.86
CA ALA A 124 -5.59 7.72 12.97
C ALA A 124 -6.28 8.95 13.59
N GLN A 125 -6.99 9.75 12.79
CA GLN A 125 -7.78 10.87 13.30
C GLN A 125 -9.01 10.41 14.09
N GLU A 126 -9.71 9.37 13.60
CA GLU A 126 -10.89 8.78 14.25
C GLU A 126 -10.50 8.07 15.57
N GLU A 127 -9.40 7.31 15.60
CA GLU A 127 -8.82 6.70 16.81
C GLU A 127 -8.65 7.73 17.94
N TRP A 128 -8.02 8.86 17.62
CA TRP A 128 -7.79 9.93 18.59
C TRP A 128 -9.07 10.67 18.99
N SER A 129 -9.97 10.88 18.04
CA SER A 129 -11.23 11.60 18.28
C SER A 129 -12.14 10.82 19.21
N GLU A 130 -12.35 9.53 18.93
CA GLU A 130 -13.33 8.67 19.60
C GLU A 130 -12.75 7.95 20.82
N ASN A 131 -11.56 7.35 20.69
CA ASN A 131 -11.01 6.46 21.71
C ASN A 131 -9.97 7.13 22.62
N LYS A 132 -9.42 8.31 22.24
CA LYS A 132 -8.32 9.00 22.95
C LYS A 132 -7.07 8.12 23.16
N ALA A 133 -6.91 7.12 22.29
CA ALA A 133 -5.81 6.17 22.29
C ALA A 133 -5.45 5.84 20.83
N PHE A 134 -4.25 5.37 20.61
CA PHE A 134 -3.76 4.90 19.32
C PHE A 134 -3.52 3.39 19.37
N CYS A 135 -3.79 2.71 18.26
CA CYS A 135 -3.32 1.35 18.04
C CYS A 135 -1.95 1.40 17.37
N GLU A 136 -0.88 0.94 18.02
CA GLU A 136 0.46 1.01 17.43
C GLU A 136 0.58 0.18 16.15
N TYR A 137 -0.18 -0.91 16.01
CA TYR A 137 -0.24 -1.69 14.78
C TYR A 137 -0.80 -0.86 13.61
N CYS A 138 -1.86 -0.09 13.87
CA CYS A 138 -2.45 0.86 12.92
C CYS A 138 -1.50 2.03 12.62
N GLN A 139 -0.73 2.50 13.60
CA GLN A 139 0.27 3.55 13.38
C GLN A 139 1.46 3.05 12.56
N VAL A 140 1.96 1.84 12.82
CA VAL A 140 3.00 1.20 11.99
C VAL A 140 2.51 1.04 10.55
N ALA A 141 1.27 0.59 10.36
CA ALA A 141 0.64 0.54 9.05
C ALA A 141 0.59 1.94 8.40
N THR A 142 0.14 2.96 9.11
CA THR A 142 0.09 4.34 8.60
C THR A 142 1.45 4.82 8.12
N VAL A 143 2.51 4.59 8.91
CA VAL A 143 3.90 4.92 8.54
C VAL A 143 4.34 4.14 7.30
N CYS A 144 3.99 2.85 7.19
CA CYS A 144 4.30 2.02 6.03
C CYS A 144 3.62 2.55 4.74
N SER A 145 2.36 2.98 4.83
CA SER A 145 1.62 3.60 3.72
C SER A 145 2.28 4.90 3.25
N ILE A 146 2.60 5.80 4.18
CA ILE A 146 3.26 7.08 3.87
C ILE A 146 4.65 6.85 3.26
N ALA A 147 5.45 5.97 3.84
CA ALA A 147 6.77 5.63 3.30
C ALA A 147 6.66 5.02 1.89
N SER A 148 5.68 4.14 1.67
CA SER A 148 5.41 3.56 0.35
C SER A 148 5.02 4.63 -0.67
N LEU A 149 4.24 5.64 -0.26
CA LEU A 149 3.84 6.75 -1.12
C LEU A 149 5.06 7.52 -1.62
N VAL A 150 5.94 7.93 -0.70
CA VAL A 150 7.19 8.64 -1.03
C VAL A 150 8.07 7.82 -1.98
N LEU A 151 8.19 6.51 -1.75
CA LEU A 151 8.98 5.61 -2.58
C LEU A 151 8.37 5.39 -3.98
N ALA A 152 7.04 5.47 -4.12
CA ALA A 152 6.35 5.27 -5.39
C ALA A 152 6.46 6.47 -6.34
N VAL A 153 6.60 7.70 -5.82
CA VAL A 153 6.59 8.95 -6.60
C VAL A 153 7.48 8.90 -7.86
N PRO A 154 8.77 8.52 -7.80
CA PRO A 154 9.63 8.59 -8.98
C PRO A 154 9.19 7.65 -10.11
N GLU A 155 8.66 6.47 -9.77
CA GLU A 155 8.17 5.51 -10.77
C GLU A 155 6.85 6.00 -11.40
N VAL A 156 5.94 6.51 -10.58
CA VAL A 156 4.66 7.08 -11.02
C VAL A 156 4.88 8.28 -11.96
N VAL A 157 5.76 9.21 -11.60
CA VAL A 157 6.10 10.37 -12.44
C VAL A 157 6.65 9.91 -13.80
N THR A 158 7.52 8.90 -13.81
CA THR A 158 8.07 8.34 -15.05
C THR A 158 6.98 7.69 -15.91
N ALA A 159 6.05 6.99 -15.29
CA ALA A 159 4.91 6.37 -15.98
C ALA A 159 3.95 7.41 -16.58
N ILE A 160 3.61 8.45 -15.82
CA ILE A 160 2.75 9.56 -16.28
C ILE A 160 3.40 10.27 -17.48
N ARG A 161 4.70 10.62 -17.39
CA ARG A 161 5.43 11.24 -18.50
C ARG A 161 5.45 10.36 -19.75
N THR A 162 5.60 9.05 -19.57
CA THR A 162 5.56 8.11 -20.71
C THR A 162 4.17 8.05 -21.34
N LEU A 163 3.12 8.07 -20.53
CA LEU A 163 1.74 8.01 -21.01
C LEU A 163 1.38 9.29 -21.79
N LEU A 164 1.71 10.46 -21.25
CA LEU A 164 1.49 11.76 -21.91
C LEU A 164 2.28 11.86 -23.23
N GLY A 165 3.57 11.51 -23.22
CA GLY A 165 4.39 11.53 -24.45
C GLY A 165 3.96 10.53 -25.53
N LYS A 166 3.21 9.48 -25.18
CA LYS A 166 2.56 8.60 -26.17
C LYS A 166 1.32 9.24 -26.78
N GLN A 167 0.53 9.98 -26.00
CA GLN A 167 -0.63 10.70 -26.52
C GLN A 167 -0.22 11.74 -27.55
N ASP A 168 0.80 12.54 -27.26
CA ASP A 168 1.29 13.58 -28.19
C ASP A 168 1.71 12.99 -29.55
N LYS A 169 2.40 11.84 -29.54
CA LYS A 169 2.81 11.14 -30.77
C LYS A 169 1.62 10.57 -31.55
N ASN A 170 0.63 10.02 -30.86
CA ASN A 170 -0.56 9.49 -31.50
C ASN A 170 -1.41 10.60 -32.14
N THR A 171 -1.52 11.76 -31.47
CA THR A 171 -2.21 12.94 -32.01
C THR A 171 -1.48 13.53 -33.21
N ALA A 172 -0.14 13.65 -33.14
CA ALA A 172 0.66 14.11 -34.28
C ALA A 172 0.56 13.16 -35.49
N ALA A 173 0.62 11.83 -35.27
CA ALA A 173 0.47 10.84 -36.34
C ALA A 173 -0.95 10.85 -36.96
N SER A 174 -1.98 11.08 -36.15
CA SER A 174 -3.36 11.23 -36.65
C SER A 174 -3.51 12.46 -37.55
N ASN A 175 -2.83 13.56 -37.22
CA ASN A 175 -2.91 14.81 -37.99
C ASN A 175 -2.07 14.78 -39.29
N SER A 176 -1.05 13.93 -39.40
CA SER A 176 -0.23 13.78 -40.61
C SER A 176 -0.80 12.81 -41.65
N THR A 177 -1.94 12.18 -41.35
CA THR A 177 -2.61 11.19 -42.24
C THR A 177 -3.93 11.73 -42.83
N GLN A 178 -4.21 13.02 -42.63
CA GLN A 178 -5.26 13.80 -43.32
C GLN A 178 -4.60 14.76 -44.31
#